data_AF-A0A7T0G1R9-F1
#
_entry.id   AF-A0A7T0G1R9-F1
#
_cell.length_a   1.000
_cell.length_b   1.000
_cell.length_c   1.000
_cell.angle_alpha   90.00
_cell.angle_beta   90.00
_cell.angle_gamma   90.00
#
_symmetry.space_group_name_H-M   'P 1'
#
loop_
_entity.id
_entity.type
_entity.pdbx_description
1 polymer ?
#
loop_
_entity_poly.entity_id
_entity_poly.type
_entity_poly.pdbx_seq_one_letter_code
_entity_poly.pdbx_strand_id
1 'polypeptide(L)' 'MDKLEAVQRTLRFSDTIRQWVESEHQVYFDDFDNYNVEDYEDGYGDLADQIIQKGIKENVLDEEDLQDFS' A
#
# COMPACT_ATOMS: atom_id res chain seq x y z
N MET A 1 -7.35 10.47 -0.27
CA MET A 1 -6.35 9.81 0.60
C MET A 1 -5.08 9.68 -0.19
N ASP A 2 -3.92 10.03 0.36
CA ASP A 2 -2.65 9.92 -0.36
C ASP A 2 -2.18 8.46 -0.45
N LYS A 3 -1.30 8.16 -1.41
CA LYS A 3 -0.95 6.77 -1.75
C LYS A 3 -0.27 6.07 -0.58
N LEU A 4 0.62 6.78 0.11
CA LEU A 4 1.25 6.33 1.34
C LEU A 4 0.22 6.04 2.45
N GLU A 5 -0.74 6.93 2.65
CA GLU A 5 -1.78 6.76 3.67
C GLU A 5 -2.65 5.53 3.38
N ALA A 6 -2.99 5.27 2.11
CA ALA A 6 -3.76 4.11 1.69
C ALA A 6 -2.99 2.79 1.91
N VAL A 7 -1.70 2.77 1.60
CA VAL A 7 -0.81 1.62 1.90
C VAL A 7 -0.73 1.40 3.40
N GLN A 8 -0.42 2.43 4.18
CA GLN A 8 -0.29 2.33 5.64
C GLN A 8 -1.59 1.84 6.28
N ARG A 9 -2.75 2.38 5.85
CA ARG A 9 -4.06 1.93 6.34
C ARG A 9 -4.29 0.46 6.00
N THR A 10 -4.01 0.04 4.77
CA THR A 10 -4.16 -1.37 4.36
C THR A 10 -3.32 -2.31 5.21
N LEU A 11 -2.03 -2.00 5.38
CA LEU A 11 -1.10 -2.84 6.14
C LEU A 11 -1.39 -2.82 7.65
N ARG A 12 -2.01 -1.75 8.17
CA ARG A 12 -2.43 -1.67 9.57
C ARG A 12 -3.68 -2.49 9.86
N PHE A 13 -4.62 -2.57 8.92
CA PHE A 13 -5.93 -3.20 9.14
C PHE A 13 -6.07 -4.58 8.49
N SER A 14 -5.15 -5.00 7.62
CA SER A 14 -5.09 -6.36 7.08
C SER A 14 -3.75 -7.04 7.39
N ASP A 15 -3.77 -7.92 8.40
CA ASP A 15 -2.65 -8.81 8.72
C ASP A 15 -2.29 -9.72 7.53
N THR A 16 -3.28 -10.14 6.75
CA THR A 16 -3.08 -11.00 5.57
C THR A 16 -2.25 -10.29 4.51
N ILE A 17 -2.61 -9.05 4.17
CA ILE A 17 -1.87 -8.27 3.18
C ILE A 17 -0.48 -7.94 3.73
N ARG A 18 -0.37 -7.58 5.01
CA ARG A 18 0.94 -7.32 5.63
C ARG A 18 1.87 -8.52 5.56
N GLN A 19 1.41 -9.71 5.92
CA GLN A 19 2.22 -10.93 5.83
C GLN A 19 2.61 -11.26 4.39
N TRP A 20 1.73 -11.01 3.42
CA TRP A 20 2.05 -11.18 2.01
C TRP A 20 3.18 -10.25 1.57
N VAL A 21 3.14 -8.96 1.95
CA VAL A 21 4.20 -8.00 1.64
C VAL A 21 5.53 -8.42 2.29
N GLU A 22 5.53 -8.78 3.56
CA GLU A 22 6.74 -9.18 4.29
C GLU A 22 7.34 -10.48 3.74
N SER A 23 6.50 -11.46 3.38
CA SER A 23 6.96 -12.77 2.93
C SER A 23 7.41 -12.80 1.47
N GLU A 24 6.68 -12.15 0.56
CA GLU A 24 6.95 -12.22 -0.88
C GLU A 24 7.87 -11.10 -1.36
N HIS A 25 7.80 -9.92 -0.74
CA HIS A 25 8.55 -8.74 -1.17
C HIS A 25 9.68 -8.36 -0.21
N GLN A 26 9.73 -8.96 0.99
CA GLN A 26 10.71 -8.62 2.04
C GLN A 26 10.68 -7.13 2.43
N VAL A 27 9.52 -6.49 2.27
CA VAL A 27 9.27 -5.09 2.62
C VAL A 27 8.41 -5.06 3.89
N TYR A 28 8.76 -4.18 4.82
CA TYR A 28 8.05 -3.99 6.08
C TYR A 28 7.25 -2.69 6.08
N PHE A 29 6.34 -2.56 7.03
CA PHE A 29 5.51 -1.36 7.19
C PHE A 29 6.34 -0.05 7.20
N ASP A 30 7.45 -0.04 7.96
CA ASP A 30 8.32 1.13 8.12
C ASP A 30 9.18 1.44 6.88
N ASP A 31 9.28 0.51 5.91
CA ASP A 31 10.06 0.73 4.69
C ASP A 31 9.34 1.71 3.74
N PHE A 32 8.01 1.78 3.79
CA PHE A 32 7.21 2.76 3.04
C PHE A 32 7.39 4.20 3.56
N ASP A 33 7.85 4.37 4.80
CA ASP A 33 8.17 5.71 5.34
C ASP A 33 9.57 6.18 4.92
N ASN A 34 10.49 5.24 4.66
CA ASN A 34 11.88 5.54 4.30
C ASN A 34 12.12 5.61 2.79
N TYR A 35 11.33 4.88 2.00
CA TYR A 35 11.39 4.87 0.55
C TYR A 35 10.16 5.56 -0.03
N ASN A 36 10.41 6.43 -1.01
CA ASN A 36 9.38 7.29 -1.56
C ASN A 36 8.33 6.44 -2.31
N VAL A 37 7.14 6.30 -1.72
CA VAL A 37 6.02 5.54 -2.32
C VAL A 37 5.48 6.19 -3.59
N GLU A 38 5.78 7.48 -3.76
CA GLU A 38 5.46 8.28 -4.94
C GLU A 38 6.41 8.02 -6.11
N ASP A 39 7.56 7.39 -5.88
CA ASP A 39 8.52 7.11 -6.95
C ASP A 39 8.13 5.80 -7.65
N TYR A 40 7.38 5.93 -8.74
CA TYR A 40 6.85 4.82 -9.53
C TYR A 40 7.93 4.06 -10.32
N GLU A 41 9.08 4.68 -10.63
CA GLU A 41 10.13 4.05 -11.45
C GLU A 41 11.27 3.43 -10.61
N ASP A 42 11.63 4.03 -9.47
CA ASP A 42 12.76 3.57 -8.62
C ASP A 42 12.35 3.20 -7.17
N GLY A 43 11.07 3.34 -6.81
CA GLY A 43 10.55 3.11 -5.45
C GLY A 43 9.55 1.96 -5.31
N TYR A 44 8.73 2.00 -4.27
CA TYR A 44 7.69 0.99 -4.01
C TYR A 44 6.35 1.28 -4.71
N GLY A 45 6.35 2.11 -5.76
CA GLY A 45 5.11 2.54 -6.43
C GLY A 45 4.23 1.38 -6.89
N ASP A 46 4.78 0.42 -7.64
CA ASP A 46 4.04 -0.74 -8.14
C ASP A 46 3.55 -1.66 -7.01
N LEU A 47 4.33 -1.82 -5.96
CA LEU A 47 3.96 -2.62 -4.79
C LEU A 47 2.83 -1.94 -4.02
N ALA A 48 2.92 -0.62 -3.85
CA ALA A 48 1.89 0.19 -3.21
C ALA A 48 0.56 0.12 -3.96
N ASP A 49 0.55 0.17 -5.29
CA ASP A 49 -0.70 0.00 -6.07
C ASP A 49 -1.32 -1.38 -5.86
N GLN A 50 -0.49 -2.43 -5.81
CA GLN A 50 -0.98 -3.78 -5.52
C GLN A 50 -1.54 -3.92 -4.11
N ILE A 51 -0.91 -3.30 -3.11
CA ILE A 51 -1.39 -3.26 -1.73
C ILE A 51 -2.76 -2.57 -1.69
N ILE A 52 -2.87 -1.39 -2.30
CA ILE A 52 -4.12 -0.62 -2.35
C ILE A 52 -5.23 -1.43 -3.02
N GLN A 53 -4.97 -2.04 -4.18
CA GLN A 53 -5.95 -2.89 -4.86
C GLN A 53 -6.41 -4.08 -4.01
N LYS A 54 -5.50 -4.71 -3.25
CA LYS A 54 -5.87 -5.77 -2.30
C LYS A 54 -6.69 -5.22 -1.14
N GLY A 55 -6.34 -4.05 -0.62
CA GLY A 55 -7.09 -3.35 0.43
C GLY A 55 -8.53 -3.05 0.02
N ILE A 56 -8.76 -2.60 -1.21
CA ILE A 56 -10.10 -2.39 -1.76
C ILE A 56 -10.86 -3.73 -1.84
N LYS A 57 -10.23 -4.79 -2.37
CA LYS A 57 -10.86 -6.12 -2.48
C LYS A 57 -11.24 -6.72 -1.13
N GLU A 58 -10.47 -6.44 -0.08
CA GLU A 58 -10.78 -6.87 1.29
C GLU A 58 -11.75 -5.93 2.03
N ASN A 59 -12.27 -4.88 1.37
CA ASN A 59 -13.08 -3.82 1.98
C ASN A 59 -12.37 -3.11 3.16
N VAL A 60 -11.05 -3.01 3.11
CA VAL A 60 -10.23 -2.24 4.07
C VAL A 60 -10.17 -0.76 3.67
N LEU A 61 -10.18 -0.53 2.35
CA LEU A 61 -10.25 0.79 1.72
C LEU A 61 -11.53 0.90 0.89
N ASP A 62 -12.10 2.09 0.88
CA ASP A 62 -13.17 2.44 -0.05
C ASP A 62 -12.55 3.04 -1.32
N GLU A 63 -12.96 2.55 -2.48
CA GLU A 63 -12.47 3.05 -3.78
C GLU A 63 -12.76 4.55 -3.98
N GLU A 64 -13.84 5.04 -3.36
CA GLU A 64 -14.21 6.47 -3.38
C GLU A 64 -13.24 7.35 -2.58
N ASP A 65 -12.54 6.82 -1.58
CA ASP A 65 -11.55 7.56 -0.78
C ASP A 65 -10.22 7.79 -1.53
N LEU A 66 -10.03 7.09 -2.66
CA LEU A 66 -8.79 6.99 -3.43
C LEU A 66 -8.78 7.84 -4.71
N GLN A 67 -9.79 8.69 -4.93
CA GLN A 67 -10.03 9.42 -6.20
C GLN A 67 -8.99 10.50 -6.60
N ASP A 68 -7.79 10.55 -6.01
CA ASP A 68 -6.80 11.62 -6.23
C ASP A 68 -5.37 11.13 -6.50
N PHE A 69 -5.18 9.94 -7.09
CA PHE A 69 -3.87 9.49 -7.58
C PHE A 69 -3.64 9.90 -9.05
N SER A 70 -3.71 11.20 -9.35
CA SER A 70 -3.53 11.75 -10.71
C SER A 70 -2.18 12.46 -10.85
#